data_AF-A0A098EDU2-F1
#
_entry.id   AF-A0A098EDU2-F1
#
_cell.length_a   1.000
_cell.length_b   1.000
_cell.length_c   1.000
_cell.angle_alpha   90.00
_cell.angle_beta   90.00
_cell.angle_gamma   90.00
#
_symmetry.space_group_name_H-M   'P 1'
#
loop_
_entity.id
_entity.type
_entity.pdbx_description
1 polymer ?
#
loop_
_entity_poly.entity_id
_entity_poly.type
_entity_poly.pdbx_seq_one_letter_code
_entity_poly.pdbx_strand_id
1 'polypeptide(L)'
;MKKVLLIEKRKKAKGLFKNGWSIRKISRHLVASKDSVCKWVKLGNDEVSQDNRGWKKSKPRKYTKQQKEEIKDIRGNLKKEESFFIGAKVVHANYNNSHDDKVSKRFVDRTLKEYKMVKSPQKKRKGVSKYMQYPQYTLNKLGKIMMSMDFIGPKYLKGSKDKINFLSCKYIRPKKEG
;
A
#
# COMPACT_ATOMS: atom_id res chain seq x y z
N MET A 1 -23.42 -14.85 -21.38
CA MET A 1 -23.08 -16.19 -20.83
C MET A 1 -22.64 -16.04 -19.38
N LYS A 2 -23.29 -16.71 -18.41
CA LYS A 2 -22.85 -16.70 -17.00
C LYS A 2 -21.53 -17.46 -16.86
N LYS A 3 -20.54 -16.90 -16.18
CA LYS A 3 -19.28 -17.59 -15.84
C LYS A 3 -19.61 -18.69 -14.82
N VAL A 4 -19.83 -19.91 -15.30
CA VAL A 4 -19.98 -21.11 -14.47
C VAL A 4 -18.63 -21.41 -13.81
N LEU A 5 -18.63 -21.60 -12.49
CA LEU A 5 -17.41 -21.89 -11.74
C LEU A 5 -16.84 -23.26 -12.17
N LEU A 6 -15.52 -23.43 -12.11
CA LEU A 6 -14.90 -24.68 -12.59
C LEU A 6 -15.45 -25.91 -11.86
N ILE A 7 -15.66 -25.80 -10.54
CA ILE A 7 -16.21 -26.87 -9.71
C ILE A 7 -17.58 -27.32 -10.25
N GLU A 8 -18.43 -26.37 -10.65
CA GLU A 8 -19.73 -26.67 -11.25
C GLU A 8 -19.59 -27.37 -12.60
N LYS A 9 -18.62 -26.97 -13.44
CA LYS A 9 -18.32 -27.67 -14.69
C LYS A 9 -17.87 -29.12 -14.43
N ARG A 10 -17.03 -29.36 -13.42
CA ARG A 10 -16.59 -30.72 -13.03
C ARG A 10 -17.76 -31.58 -12.58
N LYS A 11 -18.61 -31.07 -11.68
CA LYS A 11 -19.82 -31.75 -11.19
C LYS A 11 -20.77 -32.10 -12.34
N LYS A 12 -21.05 -31.15 -13.23
CA LYS A 12 -21.89 -31.37 -14.41
C LYS A 12 -21.29 -32.39 -15.38
N ALA A 13 -19.98 -32.32 -15.65
CA ALA A 13 -19.32 -33.29 -16.52
C ALA A 13 -19.47 -34.73 -16.00
N LYS A 14 -19.28 -34.94 -14.70
CA LYS A 14 -19.41 -36.26 -14.06
C LYS A 14 -20.85 -36.77 -14.08
N GLY A 15 -21.84 -35.90 -13.81
CA GLY A 15 -23.26 -36.24 -13.92
C GLY A 15 -23.66 -36.62 -15.34
N LEU A 16 -23.27 -35.84 -16.35
CA LEU A 16 -23.56 -36.14 -17.76
C LEU A 16 -22.90 -37.44 -18.23
N PHE A 17 -21.68 -37.74 -17.75
CA PHE A 17 -21.01 -38.99 -18.06
C PHE A 17 -21.73 -40.20 -17.44
N LYS A 18 -22.21 -40.10 -16.19
CA LYS A 18 -23.05 -41.14 -15.57
C LYS A 18 -24.34 -41.39 -16.36
N ASN A 19 -24.89 -40.34 -16.98
CA ASN A 19 -26.06 -40.43 -17.85
C ASN A 19 -25.73 -40.96 -19.27
N GLY A 20 -24.54 -41.53 -19.48
CA GLY A 20 -24.14 -42.17 -20.76
C GLY A 20 -23.65 -41.22 -21.85
N TRP A 21 -23.43 -39.93 -21.55
CA TRP A 21 -22.93 -39.01 -22.58
C TRP A 21 -21.45 -39.24 -22.88
N SER A 22 -21.09 -39.22 -24.17
CA SER A 22 -19.69 -39.30 -24.59
C SER A 22 -18.90 -38.06 -24.19
N ILE A 23 -17.60 -38.24 -23.91
CA ILE A 23 -16.68 -37.16 -23.52
C ILE A 23 -16.71 -36.01 -24.55
N ARG A 24 -16.82 -36.33 -25.85
CA ARG A 24 -16.87 -35.33 -26.94
C ARG A 24 -18.14 -34.49 -26.87
N LYS A 25 -19.29 -35.12 -26.57
CA LYS A 25 -20.58 -34.43 -26.41
C LYS A 25 -20.56 -33.50 -25.20
N ILE A 26 -20.01 -33.98 -24.07
CA ILE A 26 -19.86 -33.19 -22.83
C ILE A 26 -18.92 -32.00 -23.04
N SER A 27 -17.79 -32.20 -23.72
CA SER A 27 -16.81 -31.15 -24.03
C SER A 27 -17.43 -29.99 -24.82
N ARG A 28 -18.22 -30.29 -25.85
CA ARG A 28 -18.96 -29.27 -26.61
C ARG A 28 -20.01 -28.57 -25.75
N HIS A 29 -20.77 -29.33 -24.95
CA HIS A 29 -21.83 -28.79 -24.11
C HIS A 29 -21.30 -27.86 -23.01
N LEU A 30 -20.21 -28.22 -22.33
CA LEU A 30 -19.63 -27.45 -21.23
C LEU A 30 -18.62 -26.39 -21.68
N VAL A 31 -18.34 -26.31 -22.99
CA VAL A 31 -17.31 -25.45 -23.59
C VAL A 31 -15.99 -25.62 -22.82
N ALA A 32 -15.47 -26.86 -22.86
CA ALA A 32 -14.24 -27.28 -22.18
C ALA A 32 -13.47 -28.24 -23.09
N SER A 33 -12.14 -28.32 -22.95
CA SER A 33 -11.34 -29.26 -23.76
C SER A 33 -11.67 -30.72 -23.42
N LYS A 34 -11.55 -31.60 -24.42
CA LYS A 34 -11.75 -33.05 -24.26
C LYS A 34 -10.91 -33.62 -23.13
N ASP A 35 -9.66 -33.18 -23.02
CA ASP A 35 -8.72 -33.65 -22.00
C ASP A 35 -9.13 -33.21 -20.59
N SER A 36 -9.67 -32.00 -20.46
CA SER A 36 -10.19 -31.51 -19.19
C SER A 36 -11.38 -32.36 -18.74
N VAL A 37 -12.32 -32.64 -19.65
CA VAL A 37 -13.49 -33.49 -19.34
C VAL A 37 -13.06 -34.91 -19.01
N CYS A 38 -12.14 -35.50 -19.78
CA CYS A 38 -11.59 -36.83 -19.53
C CYS A 38 -10.98 -36.92 -18.11
N LYS A 39 -10.19 -35.90 -17.71
CA LYS A 39 -9.65 -35.80 -16.35
C LYS A 39 -10.76 -35.69 -15.31
N TRP A 40 -11.75 -34.81 -15.51
CA TRP A 40 -12.81 -34.57 -14.51
C TRP A 40 -13.71 -35.77 -14.25
N VAL A 41 -14.00 -36.56 -15.28
CA VAL A 41 -14.82 -37.77 -15.15
C VAL A 41 -14.13 -38.83 -14.29
N LYS A 42 -12.80 -38.91 -14.38
CA LYS A 42 -11.96 -39.88 -13.64
C LYS A 42 -11.66 -39.46 -12.18
N LEU A 43 -11.88 -38.19 -11.81
CA LEU A 43 -11.65 -37.70 -10.45
C LEU A 43 -12.57 -38.36 -9.42
N GLY A 44 -12.09 -38.54 -8.19
CA GLY A 44 -12.91 -38.95 -7.05
C GLY A 44 -14.04 -37.96 -6.74
N ASN A 45 -15.11 -38.38 -6.05
CA ASN A 45 -16.22 -37.46 -5.71
C ASN A 45 -15.76 -36.28 -4.83
N ASP A 46 -14.79 -36.52 -3.94
CA ASP A 46 -14.25 -35.50 -3.05
C ASP A 46 -13.38 -34.48 -3.80
N GLU A 47 -12.58 -34.95 -4.76
CA GLU A 47 -11.68 -34.12 -5.58
C GLU A 47 -12.42 -33.21 -6.56
N VAL A 48 -13.61 -33.61 -7.00
CA VAL A 48 -14.47 -32.80 -7.89
C VAL A 48 -14.87 -31.48 -7.22
N SER A 49 -15.04 -31.49 -5.90
CA SER A 49 -15.48 -30.34 -5.11
C SER A 49 -14.34 -29.43 -4.65
N GLN A 50 -13.08 -29.86 -4.75
CA GLN A 50 -11.93 -29.09 -4.30
C GLN A 50 -11.24 -28.38 -5.49
N ASP A 51 -11.03 -27.07 -5.36
CA ASP A 51 -10.16 -26.31 -6.25
C ASP A 51 -8.93 -25.80 -5.50
N ASN A 52 -7.87 -26.60 -5.53
CA ASN A 52 -6.58 -26.26 -4.91
C ASN A 52 -5.70 -25.36 -5.80
N ARG A 53 -6.24 -24.85 -6.91
CA ARG A 53 -5.48 -23.97 -7.81
C ARG A 53 -5.38 -22.56 -7.22
N GLY A 54 -4.25 -21.92 -7.49
CA GLY A 54 -4.01 -20.54 -7.10
C GLY A 54 -3.48 -20.39 -5.68
N TRP A 55 -2.95 -19.20 -5.42
CA TRP A 55 -2.39 -18.88 -4.12
C TRP A 55 -3.52 -18.59 -3.12
N LYS A 56 -3.56 -19.34 -2.01
CA LYS A 56 -4.59 -19.14 -0.97
C LYS A 56 -4.61 -17.68 -0.54
N LYS A 57 -5.79 -17.04 -0.64
CA LYS A 57 -6.02 -15.68 -0.17
C LYS A 57 -5.57 -15.58 1.30
N SER A 58 -4.85 -14.52 1.66
CA SER A 58 -4.17 -14.27 2.95
C SER A 58 -2.79 -14.89 3.17
N LYS A 59 -2.36 -15.91 2.42
CA LYS A 59 -0.96 -16.36 2.51
C LYS A 59 -0.07 -15.34 1.79
N PRO A 60 0.99 -14.80 2.42
CA PRO A 60 1.91 -13.94 1.71
C PRO A 60 2.75 -14.76 0.72
N ARG A 61 3.11 -14.17 -0.43
CA ARG A 61 3.88 -14.84 -1.49
C ARG A 61 5.39 -14.79 -1.30
N LYS A 62 5.89 -13.73 -0.67
CA LYS A 62 7.33 -13.42 -0.57
C LYS A 62 7.78 -13.14 0.86
N TYR A 63 7.04 -12.28 1.56
CA TYR A 63 7.43 -11.80 2.88
C TYR A 63 6.60 -12.43 3.99
N THR A 64 7.20 -12.86 5.09
CA THR A 64 6.50 -13.60 6.14
C THR A 64 5.65 -12.67 7.02
N LYS A 65 4.83 -13.26 7.91
CA LYS A 65 4.09 -12.48 8.91
C LYS A 65 5.00 -11.91 9.99
N GLN A 66 6.04 -12.64 10.38
CA GLN A 66 7.06 -12.18 11.35
C GLN A 66 7.73 -10.90 10.88
N GLN A 67 8.14 -10.83 9.60
CA GLN A 67 8.71 -9.61 9.03
C GLN A 67 7.74 -8.41 9.12
N LYS A 68 6.42 -8.64 9.08
CA LYS A 68 5.44 -7.57 9.26
C LYS A 68 5.41 -7.06 10.70
N GLU A 69 5.49 -7.96 11.67
CA GLU A 69 5.48 -7.66 13.09
C GLU A 69 6.76 -6.93 13.49
N GLU A 70 7.92 -7.38 13.04
CA GLU A 70 9.21 -6.68 13.24
C GLU A 70 9.19 -5.24 12.70
N ILE A 71 8.67 -5.04 11.47
CA ILE A 71 8.50 -3.69 10.89
C ILE A 71 7.61 -2.80 11.77
N LYS A 72 6.54 -3.37 12.33
CA LYS A 72 5.63 -2.67 13.23
C LYS A 72 6.34 -2.28 14.52
N ASP A 73 7.16 -3.17 15.06
CA ASP A 73 7.88 -2.96 16.33
C ASP A 73 9.00 -1.92 16.17
N ILE A 74 9.78 -1.96 15.08
CA ILE A 74 10.76 -0.91 14.76
C ILE A 74 10.07 0.46 14.71
N ARG A 75 8.92 0.55 14.05
CA ARG A 75 8.15 1.81 14.00
C ARG A 75 7.61 2.22 15.37
N GLY A 76 7.24 1.27 16.21
CA GLY A 76 6.80 1.49 17.59
C GLY A 76 7.92 2.03 18.47
N ASN A 77 9.12 1.44 18.38
CA ASN A 77 10.29 1.83 19.15
C ASN A 77 10.76 3.24 18.77
N LEU A 78 10.86 3.54 17.47
CA LEU A 78 11.18 4.90 17.00
C LEU A 78 10.18 5.95 17.51
N LYS A 79 8.92 5.56 17.74
CA LYS A 79 7.91 6.46 18.32
C LYS A 79 8.09 6.63 19.82
N LYS A 80 8.46 5.57 20.54
CA LYS A 80 8.74 5.61 21.99
C LYS A 80 9.97 6.44 22.31
N GLU A 81 11.01 6.34 21.49
CA GLU A 81 12.24 7.12 21.59
C GLU A 81 12.09 8.58 21.14
N GLU A 82 10.86 9.00 20.78
CA GLU A 82 10.56 10.33 20.23
C GLU A 82 11.49 10.76 19.09
N SER A 83 11.96 9.78 18.31
CA SER A 83 12.91 10.02 17.22
C SER A 83 12.32 10.97 16.19
N PHE A 84 13.13 11.93 15.73
CA PHE A 84 12.70 12.90 14.72
C PHE A 84 12.30 12.23 13.39
N PHE A 85 13.00 11.16 13.01
CA PHE A 85 12.75 10.45 11.75
C PHE A 85 12.11 9.08 11.97
N ILE A 86 10.78 9.03 12.02
CA ILE A 86 10.05 7.76 12.17
C ILE A 86 9.67 7.10 10.83
N GLY A 87 9.76 7.83 9.71
CA GLY A 87 9.14 7.48 8.42
C GLY A 87 9.53 6.12 7.81
N ALA A 88 8.75 5.65 6.84
CA ALA A 88 8.95 4.33 6.22
C ALA A 88 10.36 4.11 5.63
N LYS A 89 11.04 5.18 5.20
CA LYS A 89 12.44 5.11 4.72
C LYS A 89 13.41 4.73 5.85
N VAL A 90 13.20 5.25 7.06
CA VAL A 90 14.04 4.93 8.22
C VAL A 90 13.75 3.51 8.70
N VAL A 91 12.47 3.15 8.81
CA VAL A 91 12.08 1.77 9.17
C VAL A 91 12.66 0.75 8.18
N HIS A 92 12.62 1.06 6.88
CA HIS A 92 13.21 0.24 5.84
C HIS A 92 14.73 0.08 5.98
N ALA A 93 15.44 1.18 6.25
CA ALA A 93 16.88 1.14 6.47
C ALA A 93 17.25 0.35 7.74
N ASN A 94 16.58 0.61 8.86
CA ASN A 94 16.81 -0.10 10.12
C ASN A 94 16.59 -1.59 9.96
N TYR A 95 15.48 -1.99 9.31
CA TYR A 95 15.20 -3.40 9.06
C TYR A 95 16.31 -4.07 8.23
N ASN A 96 16.67 -3.47 7.09
CA ASN A 96 17.64 -4.05 6.16
C ASN A 96 19.10 -3.98 6.65
N ASN A 97 19.40 -3.12 7.63
CA ASN A 97 20.72 -3.07 8.26
C ASN A 97 20.86 -4.15 9.35
N SER A 98 19.76 -4.53 10.00
CA SER A 98 19.75 -5.54 11.05
C SER A 98 19.52 -6.97 10.55
N HIS A 99 19.11 -7.15 9.29
CA HIS A 99 18.76 -8.45 8.71
C HIS A 99 19.40 -8.67 7.34
N ASP A 100 19.82 -9.90 7.08
CA ASP A 100 20.34 -10.29 5.76
C ASP A 100 19.21 -10.42 4.71
N ASP A 101 18.03 -10.86 5.16
CA ASP A 101 16.81 -10.97 4.35
C ASP A 101 16.18 -9.60 4.07
N LYS A 102 16.72 -8.91 3.07
CA LYS A 102 16.29 -7.55 2.72
C LYS A 102 14.84 -7.50 2.23
N VAL A 103 14.09 -6.57 2.80
CA VAL A 103 12.74 -6.24 2.34
C VAL A 103 12.75 -5.06 1.38
N SER A 104 11.71 -4.98 0.56
CA SER A 104 11.52 -3.83 -0.33
C SER A 104 10.81 -2.69 0.41
N LYS A 105 11.15 -1.45 0.08
CA LYS A 105 10.48 -0.27 0.64
C LYS A 105 8.96 -0.31 0.45
N ARG A 106 8.49 -0.75 -0.73
CA ARG A 106 7.05 -0.88 -1.03
C ARG A 106 6.34 -1.89 -0.12
N PHE A 107 7.05 -2.91 0.33
CA PHE A 107 6.52 -3.84 1.33
C PHE A 107 6.33 -3.11 2.67
N VAL A 108 7.37 -2.44 3.17
CA VAL A 108 7.33 -1.61 4.40
C VAL A 108 6.19 -0.59 4.37
N ASP A 109 6.05 0.16 3.27
CA ASP A 109 4.97 1.14 3.11
C ASP A 109 3.58 0.49 3.24
N ARG A 110 3.42 -0.70 2.66
CA ARG A 110 2.16 -1.45 2.70
C ARG A 110 1.88 -1.99 4.10
N THR A 111 2.88 -2.56 4.78
CA THR A 111 2.71 -3.05 6.15
C THR A 111 2.36 -1.93 7.11
N LEU A 112 3.06 -0.80 7.05
CA LEU A 112 2.75 0.35 7.90
C LEU A 112 1.34 0.90 7.63
N LYS A 113 0.86 0.85 6.38
CA LYS A 113 -0.52 1.20 6.03
C LYS A 113 -1.53 0.18 6.55
N GLU A 114 -1.24 -1.12 6.44
CA GLU A 114 -2.08 -2.20 6.98
C GLU A 114 -2.27 -2.05 8.50
N TYR A 115 -1.21 -1.70 9.24
CA TYR A 115 -1.27 -1.40 10.67
C TYR A 115 -1.75 0.01 11.04
N LYS A 116 -2.22 0.80 10.06
CA LYS A 116 -2.72 2.19 10.27
C LYS A 116 -1.70 3.13 10.92
N MET A 117 -0.39 2.87 10.77
CA MET A 117 0.70 3.69 11.30
C MET A 117 1.07 4.89 10.41
N VAL A 118 0.50 4.93 9.20
CA VAL A 118 0.70 5.99 8.22
C VAL A 118 -0.67 6.53 7.80
N LYS A 119 -0.80 7.86 7.77
CA LYS A 119 -2.02 8.53 7.30
C LYS A 119 -2.15 8.38 5.79
N SER A 120 -3.34 8.06 5.30
CA SER A 120 -3.64 8.13 3.88
C SER A 120 -3.55 9.58 3.39
N PRO A 121 -3.03 9.81 2.18
CA PRO A 121 -3.07 11.14 1.57
C PRO A 121 -4.52 11.63 1.51
N GLN A 122 -4.79 12.77 2.16
CA GLN A 122 -6.11 13.41 2.10
C GLN A 122 -6.15 14.38 0.92
N LYS A 123 -7.33 14.48 0.29
CA LYS A 123 -7.58 15.46 -0.77
C LYS A 123 -7.38 16.86 -0.19
N LYS A 124 -6.43 17.63 -0.72
CA LYS A 124 -6.22 19.02 -0.31
C LYS A 124 -7.45 19.83 -0.71
N ARG A 125 -8.09 20.51 0.25
CA ARG A 125 -9.14 21.50 -0.03
C ARG A 125 -8.44 22.78 -0.54
N LYS A 126 -8.80 23.24 -1.74
CA LYS A 126 -8.33 24.52 -2.27
C LYS A 126 -8.88 25.66 -1.39
N GLY A 127 -8.07 26.67 -1.08
CA GLY A 127 -8.47 27.87 -0.34
C GLY A 127 -8.28 27.85 1.18
N VAL A 128 -7.93 26.71 1.79
CA VAL A 128 -7.71 26.62 3.25
C VAL A 128 -6.26 26.22 3.51
N SER A 129 -5.31 27.16 3.37
CA SER A 129 -3.98 26.91 3.90
C SER A 129 -4.06 26.92 5.42
N LYS A 130 -3.95 25.75 6.05
CA LYS A 130 -3.95 25.58 7.52
C LYS A 130 -2.84 26.38 8.23
N TYR A 131 -1.87 26.91 7.48
CA TYR A 131 -0.70 27.63 7.98
C TYR A 131 -0.98 29.06 8.43
N MET A 132 -2.11 29.65 8.05
CA MET A 132 -2.47 30.97 8.58
C MET A 132 -3.35 30.80 9.82
N GLN A 133 -2.74 30.36 10.93
CA GLN A 133 -3.33 30.51 12.27
C GLN A 133 -3.14 31.93 12.81
N TYR A 134 -3.13 32.95 11.95
CA TYR A 134 -3.08 34.31 12.43
C TYR A 134 -4.48 34.68 12.93
N PRO A 135 -4.64 35.10 14.19
CA PRO A 135 -5.91 35.66 14.65
C PRO A 135 -6.34 36.77 13.70
N GLN A 136 -7.63 36.81 13.34
CA GLN A 136 -8.22 37.82 12.44
C GLN A 136 -7.77 39.24 12.83
N TYR A 137 -7.80 39.51 14.15
CA TYR A 137 -7.36 40.75 14.76
C TYR A 137 -5.91 41.10 14.42
N THR A 138 -5.01 40.12 14.45
CA THR A 138 -3.59 40.31 14.11
C THR A 138 -3.44 40.65 12.64
N LEU A 139 -4.11 39.94 11.73
CA LEU A 139 -4.06 40.22 10.28
C LEU A 139 -4.54 41.63 9.93
N ASN A 140 -5.60 42.09 10.57
CA ASN A 140 -6.16 43.43 10.33
C ASN A 140 -5.23 44.55 10.84
N LYS A 141 -4.49 44.29 11.93
CA LYS A 141 -3.49 45.21 12.48
C LYS A 141 -2.15 45.23 11.74
N LEU A 142 -1.87 44.26 10.86
CA LEU A 142 -0.63 44.28 10.07
C LEU A 142 -0.59 45.46 9.10
N GLY A 143 0.62 45.95 8.81
CA GLY A 143 0.86 47.00 7.82
C GLY A 143 0.48 46.59 6.39
N LYS A 144 0.50 47.55 5.45
CA LYS A 144 0.22 47.29 4.02
C LYS A 144 1.20 46.29 3.39
N ILE A 145 2.45 46.28 3.86
CA ILE A 145 3.52 45.38 3.43
C ILE A 145 4.19 44.85 4.70
N MET A 146 4.45 43.55 4.75
CA MET A 146 5.17 42.90 5.84
C MET A 146 6.39 42.17 5.26
N MET A 147 7.54 42.31 5.90
CA MET A 147 8.72 41.53 5.59
C MET A 147 8.71 40.25 6.43
N SER A 148 8.67 39.09 5.80
CA SER A 148 8.95 37.81 6.45
C SER A 148 10.43 37.47 6.25
N MET A 149 11.12 37.20 7.35
CA MET A 149 12.50 36.72 7.34
C MET A 149 12.50 35.28 7.86
N ASP A 150 12.87 34.34 6.99
CA ASP A 150 13.00 32.93 7.37
C ASP A 150 14.48 32.53 7.32
N PHE A 151 14.96 31.96 8.42
CA PHE A 151 16.23 31.25 8.45
C PHE A 151 16.04 29.89 7.78
N ILE A 152 16.62 29.74 6.59
CA ILE A 152 16.70 28.43 5.97
C ILE A 152 17.80 27.69 6.74
N GLY A 153 17.40 26.63 7.46
CA GLY A 153 18.30 25.79 8.25
C GLY A 153 19.52 25.29 7.45
N PRO A 154 20.56 24.78 8.13
CA PRO A 154 21.89 24.60 7.57
C PRO A 154 21.87 23.82 6.25
N LYS A 155 22.44 24.44 5.21
CA LYS A 155 22.64 23.83 3.89
C LYS A 155 24.13 23.56 3.68
N TYR A 156 24.43 22.53 2.91
CA TYR A 156 25.79 22.12 2.59
C TYR A 156 25.95 22.10 1.08
N LEU A 157 27.05 22.69 0.59
CA LEU A 157 27.44 22.54 -0.82
C LEU A 157 27.99 21.13 -1.04
N LYS A 158 27.74 20.58 -2.23
CA LYS A 158 28.23 19.24 -2.59
C LYS A 158 29.77 19.25 -2.56
N GLY A 159 30.35 18.52 -1.61
CA GLY A 159 31.79 18.42 -1.42
C GLY A 159 32.38 19.28 -0.30
N SER A 160 31.58 20.14 0.37
CA SER A 160 32.02 20.90 1.54
C SER A 160 31.40 20.36 2.83
N LYS A 161 32.19 20.40 3.92
CA LYS A 161 31.72 20.10 5.29
C LYS A 161 31.19 21.35 6.00
N ASP A 162 31.41 22.53 5.43
CA ASP A 162 31.04 23.80 6.03
C ASP A 162 29.55 24.09 5.82
N LYS A 163 28.90 24.53 6.90
CA LYS A 163 27.48 24.91 6.89
C LYS A 163 27.32 26.31 6.30
N ILE A 164 26.37 26.44 5.38
CA ILE A 164 25.91 27.74 4.86
C ILE A 164 24.50 27.97 5.40
N ASN A 165 24.29 29.13 6.00
CA ASN A 165 22.98 29.59 6.42
C ASN A 165 22.46 30.59 5.39
N PHE A 166 21.25 30.37 4.88
CA PHE A 166 20.61 31.33 3.99
C PHE A 166 19.56 32.10 4.77
N LEU A 167 19.66 33.42 4.71
CA LEU A 167 18.58 34.31 5.13
C LEU A 167 17.68 34.54 3.93
N SER A 168 16.42 34.13 4.02
CA SER A 168 15.43 34.45 2.99
C SER A 168 14.53 35.58 3.47
N CYS A 169 14.48 36.65 2.69
CA CYS A 169 13.58 37.77 2.93
C CYS A 169 12.52 37.78 1.85
N LYS A 170 11.25 37.88 2.26
CA LYS A 170 10.12 38.01 1.35
C LYS A 170 9.18 39.11 1.83
N TYR A 171 8.78 39.97 0.91
CA TYR A 171 7.74 40.95 1.17
C TYR A 171 6.38 40.35 0.82
N ILE A 172 5.44 40.43 1.76
CA ILE A 172 4.09 39.88 1.63
C ILE A 172 3.11 41.02 1.89
N ARG A 173 2.08 41.13 1.04
CA ARG A 173 0.90 41.96 1.33
C ARG A 173 -0.14 41.07 2.00
N PRO A 174 -0.39 41.22 3.32
CA PRO A 174 -1.41 40.42 4.00
C PRO A 174 -2.79 40.76 3.43
N LYS A 175 -3.59 39.73 3.19
CA LYS A 175 -5.00 39.92 2.81
C LYS A 175 -5.77 40.31 4.05
N LYS A 176 -6.14 41.58 4.14
CA LYS A 176 -7.00 42.10 5.21
C LYS A 176 -8.44 41.70 4.94
N GLU A 177 -9.16 41.31 5.98
CA GLU A 177 -10.58 41.01 5.92
C GLU A 177 -11.28 42.07 6.79
N GLY A 178 -11.80 43.08 6.12
CA GLY A 178 -12.59 44.16 6.70
C GLY A 178 -13.90 44.28 5.95
#